data_AF-A0A7M1B5G2-F1
#
_entry.id   AF-A0A7M1B5G2-F1
#
_cell.length_a   1.000
_cell.length_b   1.000
_cell.length_c   1.000
_cell.angle_alpha   90.00
_cell.angle_beta   90.00
_cell.angle_gamma   90.00
#
_symmetry.space_group_name_H-M   'P 1'
#
loop_
_entity.id
_entity.type
_entity.pdbx_description
1 polymer ?
#
loop_
_entity_poly.entity_id
_entity_poly.type
_entity_poly.pdbx_seq_one_letter_code
_entity_poly.pdbx_strand_id
1 'polypeptide(L)'
;MQCFAINPEEKKIEKIDIEMKADTLYSFFNSILIDEMPSIREHIIYADANALSQQKKPYFIGEQLVLGNSLIVGMNENMGEQDATIPQEALESIINYEVTTFYKDVLELLSQTDINLYRMFEVEKGDEKIMLNTEWVLYTYDVADERTRNYFKEELSKAIERENDVAQLIRNMAQLAMNAAG
;
A
#
# COMPACT_ATOMS: atom_id res chain seq x y z
N MET A 1 -10.05 -21.01 -9.04
CA MET A 1 -9.25 -19.92 -9.65
C MET A 1 -7.85 -20.02 -9.08
N GLN A 2 -6.85 -19.90 -9.92
CA GLN A 2 -5.46 -20.06 -9.54
C GLN A 2 -4.81 -18.69 -9.29
N CYS A 3 -4.22 -18.50 -8.12
CA CYS A 3 -3.66 -17.22 -7.67
C CYS A 3 -2.27 -17.44 -7.07
N PHE A 4 -1.53 -16.35 -6.84
CA PHE A 4 -0.29 -16.41 -6.06
C PHE A 4 -0.53 -15.87 -4.65
N ALA A 5 -0.15 -16.64 -3.63
CA ALA A 5 -0.06 -16.19 -2.26
C ALA A 5 1.40 -15.81 -1.95
N ILE A 6 1.59 -14.62 -1.37
CA ILE A 6 2.91 -14.13 -0.97
C ILE A 6 2.94 -14.02 0.55
N ASN A 7 3.94 -14.67 1.15
CA ASN A 7 4.30 -14.54 2.56
C ASN A 7 5.63 -13.77 2.67
N PRO A 8 5.61 -12.50 3.10
CA PRO A 8 6.84 -11.71 3.18
C PRO A 8 7.76 -12.09 4.35
N GLU A 9 7.26 -12.81 5.36
CA GLU A 9 8.09 -13.30 6.46
C GLU A 9 9.03 -14.40 5.98
N GLU A 10 8.46 -15.38 5.27
CA GLU A 10 9.19 -16.52 4.71
C GLU A 10 9.82 -16.20 3.34
N LYS A 11 9.50 -15.04 2.76
CA LYS A 11 9.85 -14.66 1.38
C LYS A 11 9.41 -15.71 0.37
N LYS A 12 8.20 -16.23 0.56
CA LYS A 12 7.67 -17.39 -0.17
C LYS A 12 6.52 -16.98 -1.06
N ILE A 13 6.52 -17.46 -2.29
CA ILE A 13 5.43 -17.34 -3.24
C ILE A 13 4.87 -18.73 -3.51
N GLU A 14 3.58 -18.91 -3.33
CA GLU A 14 2.90 -20.17 -3.57
C GLU A 14 1.77 -19.98 -4.56
N LYS A 15 1.70 -20.88 -5.54
CA LYS A 15 0.54 -20.97 -6.42
C LYS A 15 -0.55 -21.76 -5.70
N ILE A 16 -1.71 -21.15 -5.50
CA ILE A 16 -2.83 -21.76 -4.78
C ILE A 16 -4.09 -21.76 -5.64
N ASP A 17 -4.92 -22.78 -5.45
CA ASP A 17 -6.27 -22.82 -5.99
C ASP A 17 -7.24 -22.28 -4.94
N ILE A 18 -7.91 -21.18 -5.26
CA ILE A 18 -8.99 -20.62 -4.45
C ILE A 18 -10.34 -20.88 -5.10
N GLU A 19 -11.27 -21.43 -4.31
CA GLU A 19 -12.69 -21.25 -4.54
C GLU A 19 -13.07 -19.96 -3.82
N MET A 20 -13.37 -18.90 -4.58
CA MET A 20 -13.87 -17.67 -3.97
C MET A 20 -15.23 -17.91 -3.32
N LYS A 21 -15.22 -18.24 -2.04
CA LYS A 21 -16.38 -18.16 -1.15
C LYS A 21 -16.32 -16.83 -0.42
N ALA A 22 -17.47 -16.23 -0.15
CA ALA A 22 -17.59 -14.93 0.50
C ALA A 22 -16.67 -14.79 1.73
N ASP A 23 -16.50 -15.85 2.51
CA ASP A 23 -15.72 -15.85 3.74
C ASP A 23 -14.20 -15.71 3.53
N THR A 24 -13.66 -16.17 2.38
CA THR A 24 -12.24 -16.04 2.03
C THR A 24 -11.93 -14.65 1.46
N LEU A 25 -12.93 -13.98 0.86
CA LEU A 25 -12.86 -12.57 0.51
C LEU A 25 -12.82 -11.69 1.78
N TYR A 26 -13.64 -11.99 2.79
CA TYR A 26 -13.80 -11.11 3.96
C TYR A 26 -12.51 -10.82 4.75
N SER A 27 -11.48 -11.68 4.70
CA SER A 27 -10.19 -11.41 5.35
C SER A 27 -9.27 -10.46 4.58
N PHE A 28 -9.46 -10.30 3.27
CA PHE A 28 -8.58 -9.53 2.39
C PHE A 28 -9.23 -8.23 1.83
N PHE A 29 -10.56 -8.09 1.91
CA PHE A 29 -11.31 -7.12 1.07
C PHE A 29 -11.36 -5.66 1.51
N ASN A 30 -10.47 -5.19 2.40
CA ASN A 30 -10.44 -3.75 2.74
C ASN A 30 -9.34 -2.95 2.03
N SER A 31 -8.56 -3.59 1.16
CA SER A 31 -7.35 -3.01 0.57
C SER A 31 -7.10 -3.61 -0.82
N ILE A 32 -7.70 -3.01 -1.85
CA ILE A 32 -7.44 -3.34 -3.25
C ILE A 32 -6.39 -2.38 -3.77
N LEU A 33 -5.27 -2.90 -4.25
CA LEU A 33 -4.27 -2.16 -5.02
C LEU A 33 -4.34 -2.59 -6.47
N ILE A 34 -4.47 -1.63 -7.37
CA ILE A 34 -4.34 -1.82 -8.81
C ILE A 34 -3.11 -1.03 -9.22
N ASP A 35 -2.06 -1.74 -9.63
CA ASP A 35 -0.83 -1.16 -10.16
C ASP A 35 -0.91 -1.14 -11.69
N GLU A 36 -0.43 -0.08 -12.33
CA GLU A 36 -0.43 0.09 -13.78
C GLU A 36 0.85 -0.43 -14.45
N MET A 37 1.83 -0.90 -13.67
CA MET A 37 3.05 -1.52 -14.21
C MET A 37 2.71 -2.62 -15.22
N PRO A 38 3.29 -2.63 -16.43
CA PRO A 38 2.91 -3.57 -17.49
C PRO A 38 2.96 -5.04 -17.09
N SER A 39 3.82 -5.40 -16.13
CA SER A 39 3.98 -6.76 -15.62
C SER A 39 2.86 -7.24 -14.69
N ILE A 40 2.09 -6.33 -14.08
CA ILE A 40 1.03 -6.65 -13.10
C ILE A 40 -0.28 -5.90 -13.37
N ARG A 41 -0.35 -5.13 -14.47
CA ARG A 41 -1.49 -4.30 -14.88
C ARG A 41 -2.82 -5.06 -15.02
N GLU A 42 -2.74 -6.36 -15.27
CA GLU A 42 -3.89 -7.26 -15.39
C GLU A 42 -4.09 -8.09 -14.13
N HIS A 43 -3.65 -7.59 -12.98
CA HIS A 43 -3.76 -8.27 -11.69
C HIS A 43 -4.27 -7.32 -10.61
N ILE A 44 -4.93 -7.91 -9.62
CA ILE A 44 -5.35 -7.26 -8.39
C ILE A 44 -4.47 -7.80 -7.27
N ILE A 45 -3.95 -6.89 -6.45
CA ILE A 45 -3.23 -7.23 -5.22
C ILE A 45 -4.19 -7.04 -4.06
N TYR A 46 -4.55 -8.15 -3.42
CA TYR A 46 -5.26 -8.17 -2.16
C TYR A 46 -4.26 -8.21 -1.01
N ALA A 47 -4.36 -7.26 -0.08
CA ALA A 47 -3.52 -7.22 1.12
C ALA A 47 -4.33 -7.53 2.38
N ASP A 48 -3.66 -7.97 3.43
CA ASP A 48 -4.30 -8.23 4.73
C ASP A 48 -4.83 -6.93 5.36
N ALA A 49 -6.15 -6.90 5.62
CA ALA A 49 -6.87 -5.74 6.11
C ALA A 49 -6.37 -5.19 7.46
N ASN A 50 -5.76 -6.05 8.29
CA ASN A 50 -5.28 -5.67 9.64
C ASN A 50 -3.75 -5.64 9.71
N ALA A 51 -3.06 -5.72 8.57
CA ALA A 51 -1.61 -5.85 8.53
C ALA A 51 -0.88 -4.69 9.24
N LEU A 52 -1.38 -3.45 9.08
CA LEU A 52 -0.78 -2.28 9.70
C LEU A 52 -0.89 -2.31 11.23
N SER A 53 -2.09 -2.54 11.79
CA SER A 53 -2.30 -2.58 13.25
C SER A 53 -1.63 -3.78 13.91
N GLN A 54 -1.40 -4.85 13.15
CA GLN A 54 -0.63 -6.03 13.58
C GLN A 54 0.88 -5.88 13.30
N GLN A 55 1.33 -4.73 12.79
CA GLN A 55 2.73 -4.46 12.44
C GLN A 55 3.36 -5.56 11.58
N LYS A 56 2.57 -6.11 10.65
CA LYS A 56 3.07 -7.13 9.74
C LYS A 56 4.12 -6.54 8.81
N LYS A 57 5.05 -7.40 8.40
CA LYS A 57 6.18 -7.01 7.58
C LYS A 57 5.75 -6.33 6.28
N PRO A 58 6.22 -5.10 6.03
CA PRO A 58 6.01 -4.40 4.77
C PRO A 58 7.02 -4.87 3.72
N TYR A 59 6.63 -4.75 2.46
CA TYR A 59 7.45 -5.03 1.28
C TYR A 59 6.83 -4.34 0.06
N PHE A 60 7.56 -4.31 -1.06
CA PHE A 60 7.05 -3.79 -2.31
C PHE A 60 6.75 -4.91 -3.31
N ILE A 61 5.69 -4.72 -4.08
CA ILE A 61 5.44 -5.43 -5.34
C ILE A 61 5.40 -4.36 -6.43
N GLY A 62 6.41 -4.34 -7.29
CA GLY A 62 6.61 -3.21 -8.19
C GLY A 62 6.88 -1.94 -7.39
N GLU A 63 6.05 -0.92 -7.59
CA GLU A 63 6.13 0.35 -6.86
C GLU A 63 5.16 0.41 -5.66
N GLN A 64 4.29 -0.60 -5.48
CA GLN A 64 3.26 -0.58 -4.46
C GLN A 64 3.75 -1.13 -3.12
N LEU A 65 3.57 -0.35 -2.05
CA LEU A 65 3.77 -0.84 -0.68
C LEU A 65 2.65 -1.80 -0.25
N VAL A 66 3.03 -3.00 0.13
CA VAL A 66 2.14 -4.05 0.66
C VAL A 66 2.53 -4.40 2.09
N LEU A 67 1.55 -4.64 2.97
CA LEU A 67 1.79 -5.10 4.33
C LEU A 67 1.22 -6.49 4.55
N GLY A 68 2.03 -7.36 5.16
CA GLY A 68 1.62 -8.72 5.51
C GLY A 68 1.39 -9.61 4.30
N ASN A 69 0.56 -10.63 4.45
CA ASN A 69 0.32 -11.56 3.36
C ASN A 69 -0.48 -10.89 2.24
N SER A 70 -0.17 -11.26 0.99
CA SER A 70 -0.97 -10.82 -0.16
C SER A 70 -1.41 -11.96 -1.05
N LEU A 71 -2.49 -11.70 -1.80
CA LEU A 71 -2.94 -12.55 -2.91
C LEU A 71 -2.88 -11.75 -4.21
N ILE A 72 -2.24 -12.33 -5.22
CA ILE A 72 -2.19 -11.81 -6.58
C ILE A 72 -3.20 -12.58 -7.42
N VAL A 73 -4.21 -11.87 -7.90
CA VAL A 73 -5.33 -12.42 -8.66
C VAL A 73 -5.34 -11.83 -10.05
N GLY A 74 -5.60 -12.62 -11.09
CA GLY A 74 -5.75 -12.08 -12.44
C GLY A 74 -7.03 -11.29 -12.58
N MET A 75 -7.03 -10.27 -13.43
CA MET A 75 -8.18 -9.45 -13.79
C MET A 75 -8.40 -9.54 -15.29
N ASN A 76 -9.64 -9.75 -15.70
CA ASN A 76 -10.04 -9.76 -17.11
C ASN A 76 -10.48 -8.37 -17.60
N GLU A 77 -10.74 -8.25 -18.91
CA GLU A 77 -11.14 -7.00 -19.55
C GLU A 77 -12.43 -6.37 -18.96
N ASN A 78 -13.29 -7.17 -18.34
CA ASN A 78 -14.53 -6.73 -17.70
C ASN A 78 -14.35 -6.44 -16.20
N MET A 79 -13.12 -6.28 -15.72
CA MET A 79 -12.77 -6.13 -14.31
C MET A 79 -13.22 -7.30 -13.42
N GLY A 80 -13.44 -8.47 -14.02
CA GLY A 80 -13.73 -9.70 -13.29
C GLY A 80 -12.45 -10.43 -12.91
N GLU A 81 -12.48 -11.11 -11.78
CA GLU A 81 -11.36 -11.94 -11.32
C GLU A 81 -11.21 -13.20 -12.17
N GLN A 82 -9.96 -13.56 -12.48
CA GLN A 82 -9.56 -14.74 -13.23
C GLN A 82 -8.22 -15.29 -12.72
N ASP A 83 -7.78 -16.41 -13.29
CA ASP A 83 -6.48 -17.00 -12.95
C ASP A 83 -5.35 -15.98 -13.15
N ALA A 84 -4.41 -15.93 -12.21
CA ALA A 84 -3.24 -15.08 -12.30
C ALA A 84 -2.35 -15.53 -13.48
N THR A 85 -2.23 -14.65 -14.47
CA THR A 85 -1.47 -14.87 -15.71
C THR A 85 0.01 -14.48 -15.62
N ILE A 86 0.43 -13.76 -14.58
CA ILE A 86 1.81 -13.33 -14.40
C ILE A 86 2.74 -14.55 -14.24
N PRO A 87 3.84 -14.66 -15.00
CA PRO A 87 4.85 -15.69 -14.76
C PRO A 87 5.46 -15.54 -13.37
N GLN A 88 5.66 -16.65 -12.65
CA GLN A 88 6.20 -16.59 -11.29
C GLN A 88 7.56 -15.88 -11.23
N GLU A 89 8.48 -16.15 -12.17
CA GLU A 89 9.78 -15.47 -12.23
C GLU A 89 9.65 -13.95 -12.42
N ALA A 90 8.65 -13.51 -13.19
CA ALA A 90 8.36 -12.09 -13.38
C ALA A 90 7.83 -11.46 -12.08
N LEU A 91 6.94 -12.16 -11.37
CA LEU A 91 6.44 -11.74 -10.06
C LEU A 91 7.58 -11.65 -9.03
N GLU A 92 8.46 -12.65 -8.97
CA GLU A 92 9.63 -12.66 -8.09
C GLU A 92 10.55 -11.47 -8.37
N SER A 93 10.74 -11.10 -9.65
CA SER A 93 11.63 -10.02 -10.05
C SER A 93 11.16 -8.61 -9.64
N ILE A 94 9.86 -8.44 -9.38
CA ILE A 94 9.28 -7.16 -8.97
C ILE A 94 9.05 -7.07 -7.46
N ILE A 95 9.34 -8.13 -6.69
CA ILE A 95 9.18 -8.10 -5.23
C ILE A 95 10.46 -7.59 -4.58
N ASN A 96 10.32 -6.54 -3.77
CA ASN A 96 11.40 -6.03 -2.94
C ASN A 96 11.02 -6.09 -1.45
N TYR A 97 11.68 -6.97 -0.70
CA TYR A 97 11.49 -7.12 0.74
C TYR A 97 12.25 -6.09 1.58
N GLU A 98 13.07 -5.25 0.96
CA GLU A 98 13.80 -4.18 1.64
C GLU A 98 13.00 -2.89 1.60
N VAL A 99 12.47 -2.50 2.76
CA VAL A 99 11.87 -1.18 2.97
C VAL A 99 12.85 -0.28 3.70
N THR A 100 12.83 1.01 3.37
CA THR A 100 13.72 2.01 3.99
C THR A 100 13.41 2.18 5.48
N THR A 101 14.36 2.75 6.23
CA THR A 101 14.13 3.10 7.64
C THR A 101 12.99 4.10 7.81
N PHE A 102 12.78 5.01 6.86
CA PHE A 102 11.67 5.96 6.90
C PHE A 102 10.32 5.24 6.91
N TYR A 103 10.11 4.26 6.01
CA TYR A 103 8.90 3.46 6.02
C TYR A 103 8.71 2.72 7.33
N LYS A 104 9.77 2.10 7.88
CA LYS A 104 9.68 1.37 9.15
C LYS A 104 9.21 2.28 10.28
N ASP A 105 9.87 3.42 10.45
CA ASP A 105 9.55 4.40 11.50
C ASP A 105 8.11 4.91 11.37
N VAL A 106 7.70 5.26 10.14
CA VAL A 106 6.36 5.82 9.91
C VAL A 106 5.27 4.77 10.05
N LEU A 107 5.46 3.56 9.54
CA LEU A 107 4.48 2.48 9.67
C LEU A 107 4.32 2.06 11.14
N GLU A 108 5.38 2.09 11.94
CA GLU A 108 5.31 1.89 13.39
C GLU A 108 4.44 2.96 14.06
N LEU A 109 4.59 4.23 13.70
CA LEU A 109 3.72 5.31 14.17
C LEU A 109 2.26 5.12 13.73
N LEU A 110 2.03 4.88 12.43
CA LEU A 110 0.69 4.72 11.87
C LEU A 110 -0.04 3.47 12.40
N SER A 111 0.70 2.44 12.84
CA SER A 111 0.12 1.24 13.47
C SER A 111 -0.67 1.53 14.75
N GLN A 112 -0.43 2.68 15.36
CA GLN A 112 -1.12 3.14 16.58
C GLN A 112 -2.45 3.85 16.27
N THR A 113 -2.88 3.85 15.00
CA THR A 113 -4.02 4.63 14.51
C THR A 113 -4.95 3.77 13.64
N ASP A 114 -6.12 4.30 13.35
CA ASP A 114 -7.18 3.70 12.54
C ASP A 114 -6.95 3.89 11.02
N ILE A 115 -5.79 4.44 10.62
CA ILE A 115 -5.56 4.83 9.24
C ILE A 115 -5.53 3.61 8.30
N ASN A 116 -6.17 3.75 7.15
CA ASN A 116 -6.08 2.78 6.07
C ASN A 116 -5.17 3.36 4.99
N LEU A 117 -4.04 2.69 4.70
CA LEU A 117 -3.03 3.19 3.77
C LEU A 117 -3.53 3.37 2.34
N TYR A 118 -4.55 2.59 1.97
CA TYR A 118 -5.06 2.46 0.61
C TYR A 118 -6.37 3.22 0.40
N ARG A 119 -6.93 3.80 1.47
CA ARG A 119 -8.12 4.63 1.35
C ARG A 119 -7.77 5.92 0.62
N MET A 120 -8.39 6.11 -0.54
CA MET A 120 -8.22 7.32 -1.32
C MET A 120 -8.85 8.54 -0.65
N PHE A 121 -8.24 9.70 -0.85
CA PHE A 121 -8.74 11.01 -0.47
C PHE A 121 -8.40 12.03 -1.57
N GLU A 122 -9.13 13.15 -1.57
CA GLU A 122 -8.96 14.21 -2.56
C GLU A 122 -7.98 15.29 -2.04
N VAL A 123 -7.13 15.79 -2.95
CA VAL A 123 -6.33 17.01 -2.77
C VAL A 123 -6.51 17.93 -3.98
N GLU A 124 -6.26 19.21 -3.82
CA GLU A 124 -6.45 20.22 -4.88
C GLU A 124 -5.10 20.70 -5.42
N LYS A 125 -4.96 20.83 -6.75
CA LYS A 125 -3.81 21.48 -7.39
C LYS A 125 -4.30 22.45 -8.46
N GLY A 126 -4.36 23.73 -8.12
CA GLY A 126 -5.04 24.72 -8.95
C GLY A 126 -6.54 24.41 -9.03
N ASP A 127 -7.07 24.23 -10.23
CA ASP A 127 -8.48 23.85 -10.46
C ASP A 127 -8.68 22.32 -10.57
N GLU A 128 -7.62 21.52 -10.42
CA GLU A 128 -7.69 20.05 -10.53
C GLU A 128 -7.86 19.38 -9.16
N LYS A 129 -8.71 18.36 -9.12
CA LYS A 129 -8.89 17.46 -7.98
C LYS A 129 -8.17 16.14 -8.26
N ILE A 130 -7.23 15.79 -7.40
CA ILE A 130 -6.38 14.62 -7.55
C ILE A 130 -6.68 13.65 -6.41
N MET A 131 -6.94 12.39 -6.74
CA MET A 131 -7.14 11.33 -5.77
C MET A 131 -5.81 10.70 -5.40
N LEU A 132 -5.45 10.76 -4.12
CA LEU A 132 -4.23 10.17 -3.56
C LEU A 132 -4.58 9.28 -2.37
N ASN A 133 -3.63 8.50 -1.88
CA ASN A 133 -3.76 7.71 -0.65
C ASN A 133 -2.56 7.96 0.27
N THR A 134 -2.55 7.33 1.44
CA THR A 134 -1.44 7.50 2.40
C THR A 134 -0.15 6.90 1.86
N GLU A 135 -0.22 5.80 1.13
CA GLU A 135 0.93 5.14 0.52
C GLU A 135 1.72 6.11 -0.40
N TRP A 136 1.02 6.84 -1.26
CA TRP A 136 1.61 7.87 -2.12
C TRP A 136 2.32 8.97 -1.30
N VAL A 137 1.72 9.37 -0.17
CA VAL A 137 2.34 10.35 0.73
C VAL A 137 3.64 9.79 1.31
N LEU A 138 3.63 8.52 1.74
CA LEU A 138 4.84 7.89 2.29
C LEU A 138 5.94 7.82 1.23
N TYR A 139 5.62 7.41 0.00
CA TYR A 139 6.56 7.41 -1.12
C TYR A 139 7.17 8.80 -1.35
N THR A 140 6.32 9.82 -1.41
CA THR A 140 6.75 11.19 -1.69
C THR A 140 7.71 11.73 -0.64
N TYR A 141 7.47 11.43 0.64
CA TYR A 141 8.36 11.86 1.72
C TYR A 141 9.59 10.96 1.85
N ASP A 142 9.51 9.66 1.53
CA ASP A 142 10.68 8.77 1.53
C ASP A 142 11.78 9.25 0.58
N VAL A 143 11.40 9.70 -0.62
CA VAL A 143 12.34 10.22 -1.64
C VAL A 143 12.79 11.66 -1.40
N ALA A 144 12.22 12.36 -0.41
CA ALA A 144 12.57 13.74 -0.07
C ALA A 144 13.95 13.84 0.62
N ASP A 145 14.41 15.06 0.87
CA ASP A 145 15.62 15.27 1.67
C ASP A 145 15.41 14.88 3.15
N GLU A 146 16.51 14.66 3.87
CA GLU A 146 16.48 14.19 5.27
C GLU A 146 15.68 15.11 6.20
N ARG A 147 15.78 16.43 6.01
CA ARG A 147 15.05 17.39 6.85
C ARG A 147 13.54 17.25 6.63
N THR A 148 13.11 17.05 5.39
CA THR A 148 11.70 16.85 5.03
C THR A 148 11.15 15.53 5.58
N ARG A 149 11.94 14.44 5.51
CA ARG A 149 11.60 13.16 6.18
C ARG A 149 11.43 13.30 7.68
N ASN A 150 12.35 13.99 8.34
CA ASN A 150 12.30 14.19 9.79
C ASN A 150 11.11 15.05 10.21
N TYR A 151 10.83 16.12 9.46
CA TYR A 151 9.64 16.95 9.67
C TYR A 151 8.35 16.14 9.62
N PHE A 152 8.19 15.26 8.62
CA PHE A 152 7.02 14.39 8.52
C PHE A 152 6.86 13.52 9.75
N LYS A 153 7.94 12.83 10.18
CA LYS A 153 7.92 11.96 11.36
C LYS A 153 7.56 12.73 12.64
N GLU A 154 8.12 13.92 12.83
CA GLU A 154 7.84 14.75 14.00
C GLU A 154 6.38 15.21 14.05
N GLU A 155 5.83 15.69 12.94
CA GLU A 155 4.44 16.14 12.90
C GLU A 155 3.46 14.97 13.08
N LEU A 156 3.80 13.79 12.54
CA LEU A 156 3.03 12.57 12.76
C LEU A 156 3.04 12.16 14.24
N SER A 157 4.22 12.11 14.88
CA SER A 157 4.33 11.81 16.31
C SER A 157 3.50 12.78 17.15
N LYS A 158 3.62 14.09 16.89
CA LYS A 158 2.85 15.12 17.60
C LYS A 158 1.35 14.97 17.42
N ALA A 159 0.88 14.57 16.23
CA ALA A 159 -0.54 14.36 16.00
C ALA A 159 -1.07 13.15 16.78
N ILE A 160 -0.30 12.05 16.82
CA ILE A 160 -0.65 10.85 17.59
C ILE A 160 -0.66 11.17 19.09
N GLU A 161 0.38 11.81 19.61
CA GLU A 161 0.50 12.19 21.03
C GLU A 161 -0.63 13.11 21.51
N ARG A 162 -1.19 13.91 20.61
CA ARG A 162 -2.28 14.85 20.90
C ARG A 162 -3.66 14.31 20.56
N GLU A 163 -3.76 13.03 20.14
CA GLU A 163 -5.00 12.40 19.68
C GLU A 163 -5.71 13.22 18.57
N ASN A 164 -4.92 13.88 17.72
CA ASN A 164 -5.44 14.61 16.58
C ASN A 164 -5.89 13.65 15.47
N ASP A 165 -6.71 14.14 14.55
CA ASP A 165 -7.08 13.40 13.34
C ASP A 165 -5.86 13.20 12.42
N VAL A 166 -5.25 12.01 12.51
CA VAL A 166 -4.08 11.61 11.71
C VAL A 166 -4.45 11.54 10.22
N ALA A 167 -5.68 11.18 9.86
CA ALA A 167 -6.10 11.16 8.46
C ALA A 167 -6.10 12.59 7.88
N GLN A 168 -6.55 13.57 8.67
CA GLN A 168 -6.47 14.98 8.28
C GLN A 168 -5.01 15.47 8.18
N LEU A 169 -4.12 15.05 9.08
CA LEU A 169 -2.69 15.37 8.97
C LEU A 169 -2.10 14.83 7.65
N ILE A 170 -2.36 13.57 7.33
CA ILE A 170 -1.85 12.94 6.11
C ILE A 170 -2.35 13.66 4.85
N ARG A 171 -3.63 14.07 4.83
CA ARG A 171 -4.17 14.92 3.75
C ARG A 171 -3.45 16.26 3.63
N ASN A 172 -3.15 16.91 4.77
CA ASN A 172 -2.43 18.17 4.77
C ASN A 172 -0.99 17.98 4.24
N MET A 173 -0.32 16.87 4.60
CA MET A 173 1.02 16.53 4.08
C MET A 173 0.99 16.26 2.58
N ALA A 174 -0.04 15.54 2.10
CA ALA A 174 -0.25 15.34 0.66
C ALA A 174 -0.42 16.69 -0.06
N GLN A 175 -1.25 17.58 0.46
CA GLN A 175 -1.48 18.91 -0.10
C GLN A 175 -0.19 19.75 -0.14
N LEU A 176 0.61 19.71 0.92
CA LEU A 176 1.92 20.39 0.98
C LEU A 176 2.87 19.86 -0.09
N ALA A 177 2.96 18.53 -0.25
CA ALA A 177 3.80 17.91 -1.26
C ALA A 177 3.37 18.28 -2.69
N MET A 178 2.05 18.27 -2.97
CA MET A 178 1.51 18.67 -4.28
C MET A 178 1.81 20.13 -4.62
N ASN A 179 1.77 21.02 -3.62
CA ASN A 179 2.11 22.43 -3.79
C ASN A 179 3.62 22.66 -4.01
N ALA A 180 4.47 21.80 -3.45
CA ALA A 180 5.93 21.86 -3.61
C ALA A 180 6.40 21.28 -4.96
N ALA A 181 5.65 20.34 -5.54
CA ALA A 181 5.92 19.72 -6.85
C ALA A 181 5.53 20.62 -8.04
N GLY A 182 5.79 21.93 -7.94
CA GLY A 182 5.47 22.97 -8.94
C GLY A 182 6.68 23.41 -9.74
#